data_AF-A0A954LPZ9-F1
#
_entry.id   AF-A0A954LPZ9-F1
#
_cell.length_a   1.000
_cell.length_b   1.000
_cell.length_c   1.000
_cell.angle_alpha   90.00
_cell.angle_beta   90.00
_cell.angle_gamma   90.00
#
_symmetry.space_group_name_H-M   'P 1'
#
loop_
_entity.id
_entity.type
_entity.pdbx_description
1 polymer ?
#
loop_
_entity_poly.entity_id
_entity_poly.type
_entity_poly.pdbx_seq_one_letter_code
_entity_poly.pdbx_strand_id
1 'polypeptide(L)'
;MAGYREHISVSGMCGVTYGLTATLAFGFTPVQGALAGCLTWVAGMLPDLDADGGKPVREIFGLLGAVVPLVAIRHLIRWCGSVDCVVLSAIVVYALTRYGGATALRRLSV
;
A
#
# COMPACT_ATOMS: atom_id res chain seq x y z
N MET A 1 -13.96 -5.48 17.74
CA MET A 1 -13.79 -5.58 16.26
C MET A 1 -14.91 -4.89 15.46
N ALA A 2 -15.52 -3.82 15.97
CA ALA A 2 -16.51 -3.03 15.20
C ALA A 2 -15.83 -2.01 14.27
N GLY A 3 -14.74 -1.38 14.71
CA GLY A 3 -14.00 -0.36 13.95
C GLY A 3 -13.48 -0.84 12.59
N TYR A 4 -12.85 -2.02 12.52
CA TYR A 4 -12.25 -2.53 11.28
C TYR A 4 -13.23 -2.61 10.10
N ARG A 5 -14.45 -3.12 10.32
CA ARG A 5 -15.45 -3.19 9.26
C ARG A 5 -15.92 -1.80 8.83
N GLU A 6 -16.11 -0.90 9.79
CA GLU A 6 -16.45 0.50 9.54
C GLU A 6 -15.39 1.18 8.68
N HIS A 7 -14.11 1.06 9.06
CA HIS A 7 -12.99 1.69 8.35
C HIS A 7 -12.82 1.15 6.93
N ILE A 8 -12.91 -0.17 6.73
CA ILE A 8 -12.89 -0.80 5.40
C ILE A 8 -14.05 -0.31 4.53
N SER A 9 -15.27 -0.28 5.07
CA SER A 9 -16.47 0.09 4.31
C SER A 9 -16.46 1.57 3.92
N VAL A 10 -16.17 2.46 4.87
CA VAL A 10 -16.09 3.91 4.61
C VAL A 10 -14.94 4.20 3.65
N SER A 11 -13.77 3.60 3.86
CA SER A 11 -12.62 3.82 2.98
C SER A 11 -12.81 3.23 1.58
N GLY A 12 -13.61 2.16 1.46
CA GLY A 12 -14.01 1.60 0.16
C GLY A 12 -14.89 2.56 -0.63
N MET A 13 -15.87 3.16 0.03
CA MET A 13 -16.72 4.20 -0.57
C MET A 13 -15.90 5.46 -0.94
N CYS A 14 -15.00 5.90 -0.05
CA CYS A 14 -14.04 6.97 -0.35
C CYS A 14 -13.12 6.60 -1.52
N GLY A 15 -12.69 5.34 -1.63
CA GLY A 15 -11.86 4.86 -2.74
C GLY A 15 -12.59 4.92 -4.09
N VAL A 16 -13.85 4.48 -4.14
CA VAL A 16 -14.68 4.56 -5.36
C VAL A 16 -14.90 6.02 -5.75
N THR A 17 -15.30 6.87 -4.81
CA THR A 17 -15.53 8.29 -5.08
C THR A 17 -14.25 9.00 -5.51
N TYR A 18 -13.12 8.72 -4.88
CA TYR A 18 -11.82 9.28 -5.25
C TYR A 18 -11.38 8.84 -6.66
N GLY A 19 -11.47 7.53 -6.96
CA GLY A 19 -11.09 7.00 -8.27
C GLY A 19 -11.98 7.51 -9.42
N LEU A 20 -13.29 7.60 -9.20
CA LEU A 20 -14.23 8.17 -10.16
C LEU A 20 -13.99 9.67 -10.36
N THR A 21 -13.75 10.42 -9.28
CA THR A 21 -13.49 11.86 -9.39
C THR A 21 -12.17 12.13 -10.10
N ALA A 22 -11.12 11.36 -9.82
CA ALA A 22 -9.83 11.46 -10.51
C ALA A 22 -9.98 11.25 -12.02
N THR A 23 -10.78 10.27 -12.42
CA THR A 23 -10.96 9.93 -13.85
C THR A 23 -11.87 10.90 -14.58
N LEU A 24 -13.01 11.27 -13.96
CA LEU A 24 -14.03 12.10 -14.61
C LEU A 24 -13.73 13.60 -14.54
N ALA A 25 -13.13 14.09 -13.45
CA ALA A 25 -12.92 15.53 -13.24
C ALA A 25 -11.47 15.99 -13.50
N PHE A 26 -10.48 15.12 -13.27
CA PHE A 26 -9.05 15.50 -13.36
C PHE A 26 -8.31 14.88 -14.55
N GLY A 27 -9.00 14.13 -15.41
CA GLY A 27 -8.44 13.58 -16.65
C GLY A 27 -7.42 12.44 -16.45
N PHE A 28 -7.37 11.82 -15.27
CA PHE A 28 -6.56 10.62 -15.06
C PHE A 28 -7.14 9.44 -15.84
N THR A 29 -6.28 8.51 -16.25
CA THR A 29 -6.74 7.29 -16.93
C THR A 29 -7.57 6.42 -15.99
N PRO A 30 -8.53 5.62 -16.50
CA PRO A 30 -9.32 4.69 -15.67
C PRO A 30 -8.47 3.77 -14.79
N VAL A 31 -7.31 3.33 -15.30
CA VAL A 31 -6.36 2.49 -14.57
C VAL A 31 -5.73 3.25 -13.38
N GLN A 32 -5.35 4.51 -13.57
CA GLN A 32 -4.82 5.35 -12.49
C GLN A 32 -5.88 5.63 -11.42
N GLY A 33 -7.13 5.91 -11.82
CA GLY A 33 -8.25 6.08 -10.89
C GLY A 33 -8.56 4.82 -10.09
N ALA A 34 -8.57 3.66 -10.74
CA ALA A 34 -8.77 2.37 -10.06
C ALA A 34 -7.63 2.09 -9.06
N LEU A 35 -6.38 2.34 -9.45
CA LEU A 35 -5.22 2.15 -8.59
C LEU A 35 -5.26 3.10 -7.37
N ALA A 36 -5.61 4.35 -7.60
CA ALA A 36 -5.85 5.35 -6.55
C ALA A 36 -6.96 4.91 -5.58
N GLY A 37 -8.11 4.45 -6.10
CA GLY A 37 -9.21 3.97 -5.26
C GLY A 37 -8.85 2.75 -4.42
N CYS A 38 -8.13 1.76 -5.01
CA CYS A 38 -7.63 0.60 -4.28
C CYS A 38 -6.67 0.99 -3.15
N LEU A 39 -5.75 1.93 -3.41
CA LEU A 39 -4.83 2.41 -2.38
C LEU A 39 -5.56 3.14 -1.25
N THR A 40 -6.54 3.99 -1.57
CA THR A 40 -7.39 4.65 -0.57
C THR A 40 -8.15 3.65 0.28
N TRP A 41 -8.67 2.57 -0.34
CA TRP A 41 -9.39 1.53 0.38
C TRP A 41 -8.49 0.79 1.38
N VAL A 42 -7.30 0.36 0.94
CA VAL A 42 -6.32 -0.34 1.80
C VAL A 42 -5.78 0.59 2.91
N ALA A 43 -5.60 1.88 2.62
CA ALA A 43 -5.20 2.87 3.62
C ALA A 43 -6.23 3.02 4.75
N GLY A 44 -7.48 2.62 4.53
CA GLY A 44 -8.49 2.52 5.57
C GLY A 44 -8.14 1.58 6.71
N MET A 45 -7.25 0.61 6.48
CA MET A 45 -6.79 -0.32 7.52
C MET A 45 -5.68 0.28 8.42
N LEU A 46 -5.17 1.47 8.09
CA LEU A 46 -4.05 2.11 8.81
C LEU A 46 -4.39 2.45 10.28
N PRO A 47 -5.59 2.96 10.63
CA PRO A 47 -5.97 3.21 12.03
C PRO A 47 -6.03 1.93 12.87
N ASP A 48 -6.36 0.79 12.24
CA ASP A 48 -6.45 -0.51 12.92
C ASP A 48 -5.08 -1.19 13.10
N LEU A 49 -3.97 -0.54 12.72
CA LEU A 49 -2.61 -1.04 12.94
C LEU A 49 -2.28 -1.21 14.43
N ASP A 50 -2.88 -0.37 15.28
CA ASP A 50 -2.67 -0.37 16.74
C ASP A 50 -3.77 -1.16 17.49
N ALA A 51 -4.75 -1.73 16.77
CA ALA A 51 -5.83 -2.48 17.38
C ALA A 51 -5.38 -3.90 17.80
N ASP A 52 -5.76 -4.32 19.00
CA ASP A 52 -5.46 -5.63 19.59
C ASP A 52 -5.81 -6.78 18.63
N GLY A 53 -4.78 -7.38 18.02
CA GLY A 53 -4.97 -8.54 17.14
C GLY A 53 -3.90 -8.77 16.09
N GLY A 54 -3.10 -7.76 15.71
CA GLY A 54 -1.93 -7.90 14.82
C GLY A 54 -2.19 -8.43 13.39
N LYS A 55 -3.43 -8.86 13.08
CA LYS A 55 -3.87 -9.31 11.75
C LYS A 55 -3.87 -8.18 10.71
N PRO A 56 -4.36 -6.95 11.00
CA PRO A 56 -4.36 -5.85 10.03
C PRO A 56 -2.94 -5.48 9.57
N VAL A 57 -1.99 -5.44 10.52
CA VAL A 57 -0.56 -5.19 10.25
C VAL A 57 -0.01 -6.18 9.22
N ARG A 58 -0.29 -7.48 9.39
CA ARG A 58 0.27 -8.51 8.51
C ARG A 58 -0.29 -8.44 7.08
N GLU A 59 -1.57 -8.08 6.94
CA GLU A 59 -2.25 -7.95 5.64
C GLU A 59 -1.77 -6.70 4.89
N ILE A 60 -1.72 -5.55 5.56
CA ILE A 60 -1.24 -4.28 4.97
C ILE A 60 0.21 -4.39 4.53
N PHE A 61 1.11 -4.87 5.39
CA PHE A 61 2.52 -5.01 5.02
C PHE A 61 2.76 -6.13 3.99
N GLY A 62 1.86 -7.13 3.91
CA GLY A 62 1.86 -8.11 2.82
C GLY A 62 1.55 -7.47 1.47
N LEU A 63 0.49 -6.65 1.41
CA LEU A 63 0.09 -5.89 0.22
C LEU A 63 1.13 -4.83 -0.18
N LEU A 64 1.58 -4.01 0.78
CA LEU A 64 2.62 -3.00 0.55
C LEU A 64 3.93 -3.63 0.08
N GLY A 65 4.28 -4.80 0.63
CA GLY A 65 5.43 -5.58 0.18
C GLY A 65 5.42 -5.84 -1.33
N ALA A 66 4.26 -6.17 -1.90
CA ALA A 66 4.12 -6.41 -3.33
C ALA A 66 4.03 -5.11 -4.15
N VAL A 67 3.29 -4.12 -3.68
CA VAL A 67 2.97 -2.90 -4.44
C VAL A 67 4.15 -1.92 -4.50
N VAL A 68 4.85 -1.69 -3.39
CA VAL A 68 5.94 -0.71 -3.31
C VAL A 68 7.08 -0.98 -4.31
N PRO A 69 7.64 -2.21 -4.45
CA PRO A 69 8.68 -2.46 -5.44
C PRO A 69 8.19 -2.28 -6.88
N LEU A 70 6.91 -2.60 -7.17
CA LEU A 70 6.33 -2.39 -8.49
C LEU A 70 6.18 -0.91 -8.83
N VAL A 71 5.73 -0.09 -7.88
CA VAL A 71 5.66 1.37 -8.07
C VAL A 71 7.06 1.98 -8.21
N ALA A 72 8.02 1.48 -7.44
CA ALA A 72 9.41 1.93 -7.48
C ALA A 72 10.18 1.44 -8.73
N ILE A 73 9.66 0.48 -9.51
CA ILE A 73 10.44 -0.20 -10.55
C ILE A 73 11.03 0.76 -11.58
N ARG A 74 10.28 1.80 -11.97
CA ARG A 74 10.75 2.81 -12.92
C ARG A 74 11.89 3.66 -12.35
N HIS A 75 11.95 3.84 -11.04
CA HIS A 75 13.07 4.49 -10.36
C HIS A 75 14.26 3.53 -10.23
N LEU A 76 14.01 2.28 -9.87
CA LEU A 76 15.05 1.25 -9.76
C LEU A 76 15.77 1.04 -11.11
N ILE A 77 15.03 0.94 -12.22
CA ILE A 77 15.62 0.83 -13.57
C ILE A 77 16.55 2.01 -13.88
N ARG A 78 16.12 3.23 -13.53
CA ARG A 78 16.92 4.45 -13.76
C ARG A 78 18.18 4.50 -12.92
N TRP A 79 18.18 3.93 -11.72
CA TRP A 79 19.33 3.99 -10.80
C TRP A 79 20.31 2.83 -11.01
N CYS A 80 19.80 1.63 -11.29
CA CYS A 80 20.62 0.42 -11.36
C CYS A 80 21.25 0.18 -12.74
N GLY A 81 20.61 0.61 -13.84
CA GLY A 81 21.10 0.43 -15.21
C GLY A 81 21.16 -1.02 -15.72
N SER A 82 21.35 -2.01 -14.84
CA SER A 82 21.36 -3.45 -15.11
C SER A 82 20.15 -4.16 -14.50
N VAL A 83 19.62 -5.16 -15.21
CA VAL A 83 18.46 -5.96 -14.78
C VAL A 83 18.74 -6.68 -13.47
N ASP A 84 19.94 -7.24 -13.28
CA ASP A 84 20.29 -7.97 -12.05
C ASP A 84 20.23 -7.07 -10.80
N CYS A 85 20.70 -5.83 -10.93
CA CYS A 85 20.62 -4.82 -9.87
C CYS A 85 19.18 -4.39 -9.60
N VAL A 86 18.34 -4.27 -10.63
CA VAL A 86 16.90 -3.97 -10.47
C VAL A 86 16.18 -5.09 -9.72
N VAL A 87 16.47 -6.35 -10.06
CA VAL A 87 15.88 -7.51 -9.38
C VAL A 87 16.33 -7.54 -7.92
N LEU A 88 17.62 -7.37 -7.65
CA LEU A 88 18.14 -7.36 -6.29
C LEU A 88 17.54 -6.22 -5.45
N SER A 89 17.49 -5.01 -6.00
CA SER A 89 16.91 -3.85 -5.30
C SER A 89 15.40 -4.01 -5.06
N ALA A 90 14.65 -4.60 -6.00
CA ALA A 90 13.24 -4.92 -5.80
C ALA A 90 13.03 -5.93 -4.66
N ILE A 91 13.89 -6.96 -4.56
CA ILE A 91 13.87 -7.93 -3.44
C ILE A 91 14.17 -7.23 -2.10
N VAL A 92 15.15 -6.34 -2.07
CA VAL A 92 15.50 -5.57 -0.87
C VAL A 92 14.33 -4.67 -0.44
N VAL A 93 13.72 -3.93 -1.39
CA VAL A 93 12.57 -3.07 -1.12
C VAL A 93 11.37 -3.89 -0.60
N TYR A 94 11.09 -5.04 -1.20
CA TYR A 94 10.08 -5.98 -0.73
C TYR A 94 10.36 -6.43 0.71
N ALA A 95 11.60 -6.84 1.02
CA ALA A 95 11.95 -7.32 2.35
C ALA A 95 11.87 -6.20 3.41
N LEU A 96 12.32 -5.00 3.08
CA LEU A 96 12.27 -3.83 3.96
C LEU A 96 10.82 -3.40 4.24
N THR A 97 9.97 -3.38 3.23
CA THR A 97 8.56 -3.01 3.41
C THR A 97 7.80 -4.09 4.18
N ARG A 98 7.90 -5.36 3.77
CA ARG A 98 7.15 -6.46 4.37
C ARG A 98 7.61 -6.79 5.80
N TYR A 99 8.92 -6.90 6.03
CA TYR A 99 9.46 -7.33 7.33
C TYR A 99 9.98 -6.16 8.15
N GLY A 100 10.67 -5.21 7.51
CA GLY A 100 11.20 -4.03 8.20
C GLY A 100 10.08 -3.14 8.73
N GLY A 101 9.08 -2.82 7.91
CA GLY A 101 7.92 -2.01 8.32
C GLY A 101 7.13 -2.64 9.47
N ALA A 102 6.81 -3.94 9.37
CA ALA A 102 6.12 -4.68 10.42
C ALA A 102 6.91 -4.76 11.73
N THR A 103 8.24 -4.88 11.66
CA THR A 103 9.12 -4.94 12.83
C THR A 103 9.30 -3.56 13.48
N ALA A 104 9.42 -2.50 12.67
CA ALA A 104 9.50 -1.13 13.16
C ALA A 104 8.23 -0.74 13.90
N LEU A 105 7.06 -1.07 13.34
CA LEU A 105 5.78 -0.79 13.99
C LEU A 105 5.68 -1.49 15.35
N ARG A 106 6.01 -2.79 15.41
CA ARG A 106 6.05 -3.56 16.68
C ARG A 106 6.98 -3.01 17.75
N ARG A 107 8.06 -2.31 17.36
CA ARG A 107 9.01 -1.71 18.30
C ARG A 107 8.57 -0.32 18.78
N LEU A 108 7.70 0.34 18.03
CA LEU A 108 7.23 1.70 18.31
C LEU A 108 5.83 1.72 18.95
N SER A 109 5.00 0.70 18.67
CA SER A 109 3.76 0.43 19.41
C SER A 109 4.11 -0.10 20.80
N VAL A 110 3.61 0.59 21.83
CA VAL A 110 3.86 0.29 23.26
C VAL A 110 3.14 -0.98 23.68
#